data_AF-A0A1K1PR85-F1
#
_entry.id   AF-A0A1K1PR85-F1
#
_cell.length_a   1.000
_cell.length_b   1.000
_cell.length_c   1.000
_cell.angle_alpha   90.00
_cell.angle_beta   90.00
_cell.angle_gamma   90.00
#
_symmetry.space_group_name_H-M   'P 1'
#
loop_
_entity.id
_entity.type
_entity.pdbx_description
1 polymer ?
#
loop_
_entity_poly.entity_id
_entity_poly.type
_entity_poly.pdbx_seq_one_letter_code
_entity_poly.pdbx_strand_id
1 'polypeptide(L)'
;MYPYALTIIRKIIDNTIHASLWNNILKLLVAIWLFFAGIHTYIYCIIALTFIDVATGIPASMKKGEPFKSRILRKGLIEKIALYLIMLIAVFILELVVKSAFKYESFYMVLVVTMCVSTYELTSILENIAVLRPELPFISRLIKLSNKIHEKTLDIAEDKVDKVELKK
;
A
#
# COMPACT_ATOMS: atom_id res chain seq x y z
N MET A 1 3.11 2.87 23.53
CA MET A 1 3.73 3.84 22.60
C MET A 1 2.84 5.07 22.33
N TYR A 2 1.52 4.91 22.24
CA TYR A 2 0.52 6.00 22.11
C TYR A 2 0.43 7.02 23.28
N PRO A 3 0.59 6.66 24.58
CA PRO A 3 0.44 7.63 25.67
C PRO A 3 1.56 8.68 25.67
N TYR A 4 2.78 8.32 25.25
CA TYR A 4 3.89 9.27 25.14
C TYR A 4 3.67 10.32 24.05
N ALA A 5 3.13 9.91 22.90
CA ALA A 5 2.83 10.85 21.81
C ALA A 5 1.75 11.86 22.23
N LEU A 6 0.67 11.41 22.89
CA LEU A 6 -0.37 12.29 23.42
C LEU A 6 0.15 13.22 24.51
N THR A 7 1.02 12.73 25.40
CA THR A 7 1.62 13.53 26.47
C THR A 7 2.55 14.61 25.91
N ILE A 8 3.31 14.29 24.86
CA ILE A 8 4.16 15.25 24.15
C ILE A 8 3.31 16.27 23.39
N ILE A 9 2.25 15.86 22.71
CA ILE A 9 1.31 16.76 22.03
C ILE A 9 0.66 17.72 23.03
N ARG A 10 0.21 17.22 24.18
CA ARG A 10 -0.38 18.05 25.25
C ARG A 10 0.63 19.04 25.83
N LYS A 11 1.88 18.60 26.05
CA LYS A 11 2.98 19.44 26.52
C LYS A 11 3.41 20.50 25.49
N ILE A 12 3.24 20.23 24.19
CA ILE A 12 3.49 21.18 23.09
C ILE A 12 2.36 22.20 22.95
N ILE A 13 1.12 21.79 23.22
CA ILE A 13 -0.07 22.65 23.27
C ILE A 13 -0.03 23.56 24.51
N ASP A 14 0.37 23.06 25.67
CA ASP A 14 0.46 23.87 26.90
C ASP A 14 1.62 24.89 26.83
N ASN A 15 2.66 24.64 26.02
CA ASN A 15 3.75 25.60 25.76
C ASN A 15 3.41 26.71 24.74
N THR A 16 2.13 26.90 24.40
CA THR A 16 1.64 27.79 23.31
C THR A 16 1.58 29.27 23.69
N ILE A 17 2.45 29.78 24.57
CA ILE A 17 2.46 31.22 24.91
C ILE A 17 3.57 32.02 24.19
N HIS A 18 4.54 31.38 23.51
CA HIS A 18 5.52 32.09 22.67
C HIS A 18 5.67 31.45 21.27
N ALA A 19 4.75 31.79 20.38
CA ALA A 19 4.77 31.33 18.98
C ALA A 19 5.60 32.25 18.09
N SER A 20 6.88 31.89 17.88
CA SER A 20 7.66 32.34 16.72
C SER A 20 7.26 31.53 15.48
N LEU A 21 7.27 32.14 14.28
CA LEU A 21 7.08 31.47 12.99
C LEU A 21 7.92 30.19 12.87
N TRP A 22 9.13 30.20 13.44
CA TRP A 22 10.00 29.02 13.42
C TRP A 22 9.47 27.86 14.26
N ASN A 23 8.84 28.16 15.40
CA ASN A 23 8.23 27.13 16.24
C ASN A 23 7.04 26.47 15.55
N ASN A 24 6.29 27.20 14.72
CA ASN A 24 5.16 26.64 13.99
C ASN A 24 5.60 25.71 12.86
N ILE A 25 6.67 26.04 12.14
CA ILE A 25 7.24 25.17 11.10
C ILE A 25 7.84 23.89 11.73
N LEU A 26 8.59 24.02 12.82
CA LEU A 26 9.13 22.87 13.55
C LEU A 26 8.02 21.97 14.09
N LYS A 27 6.94 22.54 14.64
CA LYS A 27 5.75 21.79 15.08
C LYS A 27 5.09 21.06 13.90
N LEU A 28 4.98 21.69 12.73
CA LEU A 28 4.44 21.06 11.53
C LEU A 28 5.31 19.88 11.08
N LEU A 29 6.64 20.04 11.04
CA LEU A 29 7.57 18.98 10.67
C LEU A 29 7.54 17.80 11.66
N VAL A 30 7.49 18.09 12.97
CA VAL A 30 7.37 17.06 14.00
C VAL A 30 6.00 16.38 13.96
N ALA A 31 4.92 17.13 13.68
CA ALA A 31 3.59 16.56 13.49
C ALA A 31 3.53 15.65 12.26
N ILE A 32 4.12 16.05 11.13
CA ILE A 32 4.29 15.21 9.93
C ILE A 32 5.10 13.95 10.29
N TRP A 33 6.23 14.10 10.96
CA TRP A 33 7.08 12.98 11.38
C TRP A 33 6.34 11.98 12.28
N LEU A 34 5.67 12.48 13.33
CA LEU A 34 4.88 11.65 14.26
C LEU A 34 3.65 11.04 13.59
N PHE A 35 3.06 11.71 12.61
CA PHE A 35 1.96 11.20 11.80
C PHE A 35 2.41 10.00 10.95
N PHE A 36 3.63 10.05 10.39
CA PHE A 36 4.20 8.94 9.63
C PHE A 36 4.86 7.86 10.49
N ALA A 37 5.11 8.09 11.79
CA ALA A 37 5.75 7.15 12.72
C ALA A 37 5.12 5.75 12.72
N GLY A 38 3.81 5.64 12.53
CA GLY A 38 3.09 4.36 12.46
C GLY A 38 2.94 3.77 11.04
N ILE A 39 3.33 4.52 10.01
CA ILE A 39 3.08 4.21 8.59
C ILE A 39 4.37 3.85 7.84
N HIS A 40 5.55 4.13 8.42
CA HIS A 40 6.85 3.92 7.78
C HIS A 40 7.02 2.53 7.18
N THR A 41 6.59 1.47 7.87
CA THR A 41 6.66 0.09 7.37
C THR A 41 5.92 -0.08 6.05
N TYR A 42 4.70 0.47 5.93
CA TYR A 42 3.93 0.43 4.69
C TYR A 42 4.69 1.12 3.55
N ILE A 43 5.20 2.33 3.81
CA ILE A 43 5.90 3.13 2.81
C ILE A 43 7.18 2.41 2.33
N TYR A 44 7.98 1.87 3.26
CA TYR A 44 9.20 1.14 2.91
C TYR A 44 8.90 -0.12 2.12
N CYS A 45 7.89 -0.91 2.51
CA CYS A 45 7.50 -2.11 1.77
C CYS A 45 7.07 -1.79 0.34
N ILE A 46 6.23 -0.77 0.14
CA ILE A 46 5.76 -0.40 -1.20
C ILE A 46 6.90 0.10 -2.06
N ILE A 47 7.74 1.00 -1.55
CA ILE A 47 8.87 1.51 -2.34
C ILE A 47 9.80 0.36 -2.74
N ALA A 48 10.14 -0.53 -1.81
CA ALA A 48 11.02 -1.65 -2.08
C ALA A 48 10.41 -2.63 -3.09
N LEU A 49 9.16 -3.04 -2.90
CA LEU A 49 8.49 -4.01 -3.78
C LEU A 49 8.22 -3.43 -5.17
N THR A 50 7.74 -2.19 -5.27
CA THR A 50 7.56 -1.52 -6.56
C THR A 50 8.88 -1.36 -7.30
N PHE A 51 9.99 -1.08 -6.60
CA PHE A 51 11.30 -1.01 -7.24
C PHE A 51 11.74 -2.38 -7.78
N ILE A 52 11.58 -3.45 -7.00
CA ILE A 52 11.89 -4.83 -7.43
C ILE A 52 10.98 -5.25 -8.60
N ASP A 53 9.70 -4.90 -8.58
CA ASP A 53 8.74 -5.17 -9.65
C ASP A 53 9.19 -4.53 -10.97
N VAL A 54 9.56 -3.24 -10.95
CA VAL A 54 10.09 -2.56 -12.14
C VAL A 54 11.41 -3.18 -12.59
N ALA A 55 12.32 -3.47 -11.66
CA ALA A 55 13.63 -4.04 -11.97
C ALA A 55 13.53 -5.45 -12.58
N THR A 56 12.52 -6.24 -12.19
CA THR A 56 12.27 -7.59 -12.75
C THR A 56 11.41 -7.53 -14.02
N GLY A 57 10.49 -6.57 -14.12
CA GLY A 57 9.59 -6.39 -15.26
C GLY A 57 10.27 -5.91 -16.53
N ILE A 58 11.29 -5.03 -16.42
CA ILE A 58 12.04 -4.54 -17.60
C ILE A 58 12.71 -5.72 -18.34
N PRO A 59 13.56 -6.55 -17.71
CA PRO A 59 14.15 -7.71 -18.36
C PRO A 59 13.12 -8.73 -18.86
N ALA A 60 12.03 -8.96 -18.10
CA ALA A 60 10.99 -9.90 -18.47
C ALA A 60 10.26 -9.47 -19.76
N SER A 61 9.91 -8.18 -19.88
CA SER A 61 9.27 -7.62 -21.07
C SER A 61 10.19 -7.68 -22.29
N MET A 62 11.49 -7.41 -22.11
CA MET A 62 12.50 -7.57 -23.18
C MET A 62 12.59 -9.03 -23.66
N LYS A 63 12.57 -10.01 -22.75
CA LYS A 63 12.61 -11.44 -23.08
C LYS A 63 11.35 -11.91 -23.82
N LYS A 64 10.19 -11.27 -23.60
CA LYS A 64 8.93 -11.52 -24.34
C LYS A 64 8.90 -10.87 -25.72
N GLY A 65 9.85 -10.00 -26.06
CA GLY A 65 9.85 -9.25 -27.32
C GLY A 65 8.78 -8.15 -27.37
N GLU A 66 8.25 -7.73 -26.22
CA GLU A 66 7.26 -6.67 -26.15
C GLU A 66 7.91 -5.30 -26.42
N PRO A 67 7.26 -4.39 -27.18
CA PRO A 67 7.81 -3.08 -27.44
C PRO A 67 7.84 -2.25 -26.15
N PHE A 68 9.04 -2.08 -25.58
CA PHE A 68 9.25 -1.29 -24.38
C PHE A 68 8.99 0.20 -24.65
N LYS A 69 7.74 0.64 -24.45
CA LYS A 69 7.38 2.06 -24.51
C LYS A 69 7.47 2.66 -23.11
N SER A 70 8.50 3.48 -22.87
CA SER A 70 8.70 4.25 -21.62
C SER A 70 7.43 4.99 -21.14
N ARG A 71 6.57 5.43 -22.06
CA ARG A 71 5.30 6.08 -21.71
C ARG A 71 4.31 5.11 -21.03
N ILE A 72 4.26 3.85 -21.46
CA ILE A 72 3.37 2.83 -20.89
C ILE A 72 3.85 2.45 -19.49
N LEU A 73 5.16 2.21 -19.31
CA LEU A 73 5.75 1.91 -18.00
C LEU A 73 5.48 3.04 -17.00
N ARG A 74 5.75 4.30 -17.39
CA ARG A 74 5.51 5.46 -16.51
C ARG A 74 4.04 5.60 -16.13
N LYS A 75 3.13 5.43 -17.10
CA LYS A 75 1.69 5.51 -16.83
C LYS A 75 1.26 4.45 -15.82
N GLY A 76 1.63 3.18 -16.04
CA GLY A 76 1.31 2.09 -15.12
C GLY A 76 1.91 2.27 -13.72
N LEU A 77 3.15 2.76 -13.63
CA LEU A 77 3.81 3.04 -12.36
C LEU A 77 3.12 4.17 -11.59
N ILE A 78 2.75 5.27 -12.26
CA ILE A 78 2.02 6.38 -11.64
C ILE A 78 0.65 5.92 -11.13
N GLU A 79 -0.07 5.11 -11.91
CA GLU A 79 -1.35 4.54 -11.50
C GLU A 79 -1.21 3.66 -10.25
N LYS A 80 -0.21 2.75 -10.22
CA LYS A 80 0.09 1.92 -9.03
C LYS A 80 0.37 2.79 -7.80
N ILE A 81 1.27 3.77 -7.92
CA ILE A 81 1.64 4.66 -6.81
C ILE A 81 0.42 5.44 -6.31
N ALA A 82 -0.38 6.00 -7.22
CA ALA A 82 -1.58 6.75 -6.86
C ALA A 82 -2.58 5.88 -6.09
N LEU A 83 -2.85 4.66 -6.57
CA LEU A 83 -3.72 3.68 -5.90
C LEU A 83 -3.23 3.35 -4.49
N TYR A 84 -1.92 3.10 -4.34
CA TYR A 84 -1.34 2.76 -3.05
C TYR A 84 -1.33 3.92 -2.06
N LEU A 85 -1.17 5.16 -2.53
CA LEU A 85 -1.28 6.34 -1.68
C LEU A 85 -2.72 6.57 -1.22
N ILE A 86 -3.70 6.44 -2.13
CA ILE A 86 -5.12 6.60 -1.78
C ILE A 86 -5.53 5.53 -0.76
N MET A 87 -5.16 4.27 -0.99
CA MET A 87 -5.45 3.17 -0.07
C MET A 87 -4.80 3.36 1.30
N LEU A 88 -3.55 3.83 1.33
CA LEU A 88 -2.87 4.16 2.58
C LEU A 88 -3.64 5.18 3.40
N ILE A 89 -4.02 6.29 2.77
CA ILE A 89 -4.76 7.38 3.43
C ILE A 89 -6.10 6.86 3.94
N ALA A 90 -6.85 6.14 3.11
CA ALA A 90 -8.16 5.59 3.47
C ALA A 90 -8.07 4.66 4.69
N VAL A 91 -7.14 3.71 4.66
CA VAL A 91 -6.98 2.71 5.72
C VAL A 91 -6.44 3.34 7.00
N PHE A 92 -5.54 4.31 6.89
CA PHE A 92 -5.03 5.04 8.04
C PHE A 92 -6.14 5.85 8.74
N ILE A 93 -6.95 6.58 7.98
CA ILE A 93 -8.11 7.29 8.53
C ILE A 93 -9.10 6.31 9.18
N LEU A 94 -9.40 5.19 8.51
CA LEU A 94 -10.30 4.17 9.03
C LEU A 94 -9.79 3.57 10.35
N GLU A 95 -8.49 3.29 10.43
CA GLU A 95 -7.86 2.79 11.66
C GLU A 95 -8.00 3.78 12.82
N LEU A 96 -7.80 5.09 12.57
CA LEU A 96 -8.00 6.13 13.59
C LEU A 96 -9.45 6.22 14.06
N VAL A 97 -10.40 6.19 13.12
CA VAL A 97 -11.84 6.22 13.42
C VAL A 97 -12.24 5.01 14.26
N VAL A 98 -11.81 3.81 13.87
CA VAL A 98 -12.14 2.57 14.60
C VAL A 98 -11.52 2.57 16.00
N LYS A 99 -10.24 2.96 16.14
CA LYS A 99 -9.60 3.09 17.46
C LYS A 99 -10.36 4.05 18.36
N SER A 100 -10.80 5.20 17.83
CA SER A 100 -11.54 6.20 18.59
C SER A 100 -12.96 5.74 18.95
N ALA A 101 -13.69 5.13 18.01
CA ALA A 101 -15.08 4.73 18.20
C ALA A 101 -15.21 3.56 19.19
N PHE A 102 -14.32 2.57 19.10
CA PHE A 102 -14.37 1.35 19.91
C PHE A 102 -13.39 1.35 21.09
N LYS A 103 -12.63 2.44 21.29
CA LYS A 103 -11.62 2.59 22.35
C LYS A 103 -10.56 1.48 22.34
N TYR A 104 -10.19 0.97 21.17
CA TYR A 104 -9.10 0.00 21.06
C TYR A 104 -7.75 0.68 21.28
N GLU A 105 -6.93 0.12 22.17
CA GLU A 105 -5.56 0.60 22.39
C GLU A 105 -4.64 0.34 21.18
N SER A 106 -4.94 -0.71 20.42
CA SER A 106 -4.21 -1.10 19.21
C SER A 106 -5.14 -1.77 18.22
N PHE A 107 -4.97 -1.44 16.95
CA PHE A 107 -5.71 -2.00 15.82
C PHE A 107 -4.76 -1.98 14.64
N TYR A 108 -4.60 -3.12 13.95
CA TYR A 108 -3.49 -3.37 13.01
C TYR A 108 -3.95 -3.35 11.54
N MET A 109 -4.87 -2.45 11.20
CA MET A 109 -5.49 -2.44 9.87
C MET A 109 -4.50 -2.02 8.79
N VAL A 110 -3.66 -1.02 9.08
CA VAL A 110 -2.57 -0.60 8.18
C VAL A 110 -1.62 -1.76 7.92
N LEU A 111 -1.30 -2.58 8.93
CA LEU A 111 -0.43 -3.75 8.76
C LEU A 111 -1.08 -4.82 7.88
N VAL A 112 -2.35 -5.13 8.11
CA VAL A 112 -3.11 -6.09 7.29
C VAL A 112 -3.13 -5.65 5.83
N VAL A 113 -3.41 -4.38 5.57
CA VAL A 113 -3.42 -3.85 4.20
C VAL A 113 -2.01 -3.83 3.62
N THR A 114 -0.97 -3.52 4.40
CA THR A 114 0.43 -3.66 3.97
C THR A 114 0.71 -5.07 3.46
N MET A 115 0.26 -6.10 4.19
CA MET A 115 0.44 -7.50 3.78
C MET A 115 -0.31 -7.81 2.48
N CYS A 116 -1.54 -7.31 2.32
CA CYS A 116 -2.31 -7.51 1.09
C CYS A 116 -1.61 -6.88 -0.13
N VAL A 117 -1.18 -5.62 -0.02
CA VAL A 117 -0.46 -4.92 -1.10
C VAL A 117 0.86 -5.61 -1.41
N SER A 118 1.59 -6.02 -0.37
CA SER A 118 2.85 -6.73 -0.54
C SER A 118 2.67 -8.06 -1.26
N THR A 119 1.60 -8.79 -0.93
CA THR A 119 1.25 -10.04 -1.61
C THR A 119 0.92 -9.80 -3.08
N TYR A 120 0.20 -8.72 -3.39
CA TYR A 120 -0.13 -8.34 -4.76
C TYR A 120 1.13 -8.02 -5.60
N GLU A 121 2.05 -7.22 -5.07
CA GLU A 121 3.32 -6.93 -5.75
C GLU A 121 4.22 -8.17 -5.87
N LEU A 122 4.23 -9.05 -4.86
CA LEU A 122 4.96 -10.31 -4.94
C LEU A 122 4.44 -11.19 -6.08
N THR A 123 3.12 -11.26 -6.32
CA THR A 123 2.56 -11.98 -7.47
C THR A 123 3.07 -11.39 -8.79
N SER A 124 3.06 -10.06 -8.94
CA SER A 124 3.60 -9.36 -10.13
C SER A 124 5.08 -9.69 -10.36
N ILE A 125 5.88 -9.69 -9.30
CA ILE A 125 7.29 -10.08 -9.33
C ILE A 125 7.46 -11.55 -9.74
N LEU A 126 6.63 -12.45 -9.19
CA LEU A 126 6.69 -13.88 -9.53
C LEU A 126 6.38 -14.12 -11.02
N GLU A 127 5.43 -13.38 -11.60
CA GLU A 127 5.14 -13.44 -13.03
C GLU A 127 6.34 -13.01 -13.88
N ASN A 128 7.02 -11.94 -13.50
CA ASN A 128 8.26 -11.50 -14.15
C ASN A 128 9.37 -12.55 -14.01
N ILE A 129 9.53 -13.15 -12.83
CA ILE A 129 10.53 -14.20 -12.60
C ILE A 129 10.21 -15.45 -13.41
N ALA A 130 8.96 -15.88 -13.52
CA ALA A 130 8.59 -17.06 -14.31
C ALA A 130 8.98 -16.94 -15.78
N VAL A 131 8.95 -15.72 -16.32
CA VAL A 131 9.41 -15.42 -17.68
C VAL A 131 10.93 -15.50 -17.76
N LEU A 132 11.63 -14.93 -16.77
CA LEU A 132 13.09 -14.90 -16.74
C LEU A 132 13.71 -16.27 -16.46
N ARG A 133 13.08 -17.07 -15.60
CA ARG A 133 13.51 -18.36 -15.07
C ARG A 133 12.43 -19.45 -15.31
N PRO A 134 12.13 -19.80 -16.57
CA PRO A 134 11.10 -20.79 -16.90
C PRO A 134 11.43 -22.20 -16.38
N GLU A 135 12.69 -22.48 -16.04
CA GLU A 135 13.17 -23.73 -15.46
C GLU A 135 12.67 -23.99 -14.02
N LEU A 136 12.00 -23.03 -13.38
CA LEU A 136 11.47 -23.14 -12.03
C LEU A 136 9.95 -23.45 -12.03
N PRO A 137 9.54 -24.73 -12.18
CA PRO A 137 8.14 -25.10 -12.37
C PRO A 137 7.22 -24.79 -11.18
N PHE A 138 7.80 -24.63 -9.98
CA PHE A 138 7.03 -24.26 -8.78
C PHE A 138 6.47 -22.84 -8.89
N ILE A 139 7.19 -21.91 -9.53
CA ILE A 139 6.75 -20.52 -9.71
C ILE A 139 5.49 -20.49 -10.58
N SER A 140 5.49 -21.24 -11.68
CA SER A 140 4.32 -21.36 -12.55
C SER A 140 3.11 -21.97 -11.85
N ARG A 141 3.31 -22.88 -10.88
CA ARG A 141 2.21 -23.43 -10.07
C ARG A 141 1.64 -22.37 -9.11
N LEU A 142 2.51 -21.59 -8.46
CA LEU A 142 2.09 -20.50 -7.57
C LEU A 142 1.29 -19.43 -8.32
N ILE A 143 1.75 -19.02 -9.50
CA ILE A 143 1.03 -18.06 -10.36
C ILE A 143 -0.34 -18.61 -10.76
N LYS A 144 -0.43 -19.87 -11.20
CA LYS A 144 -1.72 -20.49 -11.54
C LYS A 144 -2.70 -20.51 -10.36
N LEU A 145 -2.21 -20.78 -9.15
CA LEU A 145 -3.03 -20.76 -7.95
C LEU A 145 -3.51 -19.33 -7.65
N SER A 146 -2.62 -18.35 -7.73
CA SER A 146 -2.94 -16.92 -7.55
C SER A 146 -4.01 -16.47 -8.55
N ASN A 147 -3.83 -16.77 -9.84
CA ASN A 147 -4.75 -16.37 -10.89
C ASN A 147 -6.11 -17.02 -10.74
N LYS A 148 -6.16 -18.30 -10.34
CA LYS A 148 -7.43 -18.99 -10.06
C LYS A 148 -8.19 -18.38 -8.88
N ILE A 149 -7.49 -17.89 -7.86
CA ILE A 149 -8.11 -17.18 -6.74
C ILE A 149 -8.63 -15.81 -7.20
N HIS A 150 -7.85 -15.11 -8.03
CA HIS A 150 -8.23 -13.81 -8.57
C HIS A 150 -9.49 -13.90 -9.44
N GLU A 151 -9.53 -14.82 -10.40
CA GLU A 151 -10.67 -15.06 -11.30
C GLU A 151 -11.95 -15.37 -10.51
N LYS A 152 -11.87 -16.31 -9.56
CA LYS A 152 -13.00 -16.62 -8.65
C LYS A 152 -13.47 -15.41 -7.85
N THR A 153 -12.56 -14.51 -7.48
CA THR A 153 -12.91 -13.32 -6.70
C THR A 153 -13.66 -12.30 -7.56
N LEU A 154 -13.27 -12.17 -8.84
CA LEU A 154 -13.99 -11.34 -9.83
C LEU A 154 -15.38 -11.90 -10.11
N ASP A 155 -15.51 -13.21 -10.35
CA ASP A 155 -16.81 -13.85 -10.58
C ASP A 155 -17.80 -13.59 -9.43
N ILE A 156 -17.31 -13.68 -8.18
CA ILE A 156 -18.12 -13.40 -6.98
C ILE A 156 -18.47 -11.92 -6.86
N ALA A 157 -17.58 -11.02 -7.28
CA ALA A 157 -17.83 -9.60 -7.26
C ALA A 157 -18.89 -9.21 -8.30
N GLU A 158 -18.78 -9.73 -9.52
CA GLU A 158 -19.74 -9.53 -10.62
C GLU A 158 -21.13 -10.08 -10.24
N ASP A 159 -21.23 -11.32 -9.75
CA ASP A 159 -22.50 -11.91 -9.29
C ASP A 159 -23.18 -11.08 -8.18
N LYS A 160 -22.40 -10.44 -7.30
CA LYS A 160 -22.93 -9.54 -6.28
C LYS A 160 -23.41 -8.21 -6.84
N VAL A 161 -22.70 -7.65 -7.81
CA VAL A 161 -23.09 -6.40 -8.48
C VAL A 161 -24.39 -6.62 -9.25
N ASP A 162 -24.48 -7.71 -10.03
CA ASP A 162 -25.68 -8.06 -10.81
C ASP A 162 -26.91 -8.25 -9.91
N LYS A 163 -26.74 -8.91 -8.75
CA LYS A 163 -27.83 -9.07 -7.77
C LYS A 163 -28.29 -7.78 -7.11
N VAL A 164 -27.44 -6.75 -7.06
CA VAL A 164 -27.78 -5.42 -6.53
C VAL A 164 -28.49 -4.60 -7.61
N GLU A 165 -28.08 -4.72 -8.87
CA GLU A 165 -28.74 -4.05 -10.00
C GLU A 165 -30.13 -4.63 -10.28
N LEU A 166 -30.32 -5.96 -10.18
CA LEU A 166 -31.63 -6.61 -10.33
C LEU A 166 -32.63 -6.32 -9.20
N LYS A 167 -32.18 -5.70 -8.10
CA LYS A 167 -33.02 -5.28 -6.97
C LYS A 167 -33.44 -3.80 -7.01
N LYS A 168 -32.97 -3.04 -8.01
CA LYS A 168 -33.41 -1.67 -8.28
C LYS A 168 -34.49 -1.65 -9.36
#